data_AF-A0A809R6J8-F1
#
_entry.id   AF-A0A809R6J8-F1
#
_cell.length_a   1.000
_cell.length_b   1.000
_cell.length_c   1.000
_cell.angle_alpha   90.00
_cell.angle_beta   90.00
_cell.angle_gamma   90.00
#
_symmetry.space_group_name_H-M   'P 1'
#
loop_
_entity.id
_entity.type
_entity.pdbx_description
1 polymer ?
#
loop_
_entity_poly.entity_id
_entity_poly.type
_entity_poly.pdbx_seq_one_letter_code
_entity_poly.pdbx_strand_id
1 'polypeptide(L)'
;MGLLAIGATPQEPLQEPLFTRDERLKVLEYWANPERYASSLPSNASKVGVWQVRLSEKASKWLWDYRKALNLPKIPPGEVPPPLTPEQQGWENWIDARVAWDRWQAGKTSEERNAQRQGRKPAFDEPQPPNPGPIPAALFDLAGEPPAFADVVSPSAHRIRFDDGVQIDYVDNPNMRPRYAYYRFPQGVMHAGNRVRDMAPAELERLFEEAGVTASERRVMAVVSLLEGGFESVNTYDTGFVSVGFIQFACLSGGAGSLGQVLLKLKSEKPDEFQTHFRRLGIDVTPSGQLAAISLLNGEELWGPRAAQAIIDDKRLIAVFQRAGQVSRAFRVAQIAVAKEQYYPANDAVSVTLSDGRSLSGIVSDFIKSESAMAILMDRKVNTGKLDPLAEVIAFCAEECNAKELKDLSRYERDIAAALKYRKDYLLDASLTQPGPAVDARRNLVEMSRKGSRAGRTPPPVP
;
A
#
# COMPACT_ATOMS: atom_id res chain seq x y z
N MET A 1 -49.14 -9.41 32.13
CA MET A 1 -48.73 -9.79 30.75
C MET A 1 -48.23 -8.54 30.04
N GLY A 2 -46.92 -8.28 30.10
CA GLY A 2 -46.29 -7.18 29.37
C GLY A 2 -45.73 -7.71 28.06
N LEU A 3 -46.31 -7.30 26.92
CA LEU A 3 -45.73 -7.54 25.60
C LEU A 3 -44.48 -6.67 25.44
N LEU A 4 -43.32 -7.31 25.33
CA LEU A 4 -42.09 -6.69 24.87
C LEU A 4 -42.18 -6.53 23.34
N ALA A 5 -42.25 -5.27 22.90
CA ALA A 5 -42.09 -4.91 21.50
C ALA A 5 -40.62 -5.13 21.11
N ILE A 6 -40.38 -6.09 20.21
CA ILE A 6 -39.08 -6.33 19.59
C ILE A 6 -38.87 -5.20 18.58
N GLY A 7 -37.95 -4.30 18.88
CA GLY A 7 -37.54 -3.25 17.95
C GLY A 7 -36.95 -3.88 16.69
N ALA A 8 -37.59 -3.65 15.55
CA ALA A 8 -37.02 -3.96 14.24
C ALA A 8 -35.74 -3.14 14.08
N THR A 9 -34.62 -3.81 13.85
CA THR A 9 -33.39 -3.18 13.36
C THR A 9 -33.70 -2.44 12.05
N PRO A 10 -33.15 -1.24 11.83
CA PRO A 10 -33.31 -0.56 10.55
C PRO A 10 -32.76 -1.47 9.44
N GLN A 11 -33.61 -1.88 8.51
CA GLN A 11 -33.17 -2.50 7.26
C GLN A 11 -32.30 -1.48 6.53
N GLU A 12 -31.02 -1.80 6.33
CA GLU A 12 -30.22 -1.07 5.35
C GLU A 12 -30.97 -1.09 4.01
N PRO A 13 -31.06 0.04 3.29
CA PRO A 13 -31.75 0.08 2.02
C PRO A 13 -31.14 -0.97 1.09
N LEU A 14 -31.99 -1.78 0.46
CA LEU A 14 -31.59 -2.79 -0.52
C LEU A 14 -30.83 -2.08 -1.64
N GLN A 15 -29.51 -2.22 -1.63
CA GLN A 15 -28.63 -1.64 -2.64
C GLN A 15 -28.91 -2.34 -3.98
N GLU A 16 -29.22 -1.56 -5.03
CA GLU A 16 -29.47 -2.11 -6.35
C GLU A 16 -28.23 -2.86 -6.87
N PRO A 17 -28.40 -4.04 -7.50
CA PRO A 17 -27.28 -4.80 -8.04
C PRO A 17 -26.58 -4.00 -9.14
N LEU A 18 -25.24 -3.97 -9.12
CA LEU A 18 -24.45 -3.34 -10.17
C LEU A 18 -24.52 -4.16 -11.45
N PHE A 19 -24.56 -5.49 -11.36
CA PHE A 19 -24.61 -6.35 -12.52
C PHE A 19 -26.04 -6.85 -12.77
N THR A 20 -26.47 -6.75 -14.02
CA THR A 20 -27.67 -7.45 -14.47
C THR A 20 -27.46 -8.96 -14.39
N ARG A 21 -28.56 -9.73 -14.34
CA ARG A 21 -28.50 -11.19 -14.37
C ARG A 21 -27.72 -11.71 -15.60
N ASP A 22 -27.97 -11.12 -16.76
CA ASP A 22 -27.35 -11.55 -18.02
C ASP A 22 -25.84 -11.25 -18.04
N GLU A 23 -25.39 -10.13 -17.47
CA GLU A 23 -23.97 -9.85 -17.30
C GLU A 23 -23.29 -10.88 -16.41
N ARG A 24 -23.92 -11.25 -15.28
CA ARG A 24 -23.38 -12.28 -14.39
C ARG A 24 -23.22 -13.62 -15.10
N LEU A 25 -24.24 -14.03 -15.88
CA LEU A 25 -24.18 -15.26 -16.67
C LEU A 25 -23.07 -15.23 -17.72
N LYS A 26 -22.90 -14.11 -18.44
CA LYS A 26 -21.83 -13.95 -19.43
C LYS A 26 -20.43 -14.02 -18.81
N VAL A 27 -20.24 -13.43 -17.63
CA VAL A 27 -18.96 -13.51 -16.90
C VAL A 27 -18.67 -14.95 -16.49
N LEU A 28 -19.65 -15.68 -15.97
CA LEU A 28 -19.49 -17.09 -15.62
C LEU A 28 -19.18 -17.93 -16.85
N GLU A 29 -19.90 -17.74 -17.95
CA GLU A 29 -19.68 -18.45 -19.22
C GLU A 29 -18.27 -18.18 -19.76
N TYR A 30 -17.82 -16.92 -19.74
CA TYR A 30 -16.48 -16.54 -20.15
C TYR A 30 -15.42 -17.34 -19.36
N TRP A 31 -15.54 -17.38 -18.04
CA TRP A 31 -14.57 -18.04 -17.16
C TRP A 31 -14.75 -19.55 -16.98
N ALA A 32 -15.86 -20.11 -17.45
CA ALA A 32 -16.13 -21.56 -17.43
C ALA A 32 -15.30 -22.33 -18.48
N ASN A 33 -14.74 -21.63 -19.48
CA ASN A 33 -13.85 -22.27 -20.45
C ASN A 33 -12.57 -22.80 -19.75
N PRO A 34 -12.31 -24.13 -19.77
CA PRO A 34 -11.18 -24.73 -19.08
C PRO A 34 -9.81 -24.30 -19.65
N GLU A 35 -9.76 -23.78 -20.87
CA GLU A 35 -8.51 -23.24 -21.46
C GLU A 35 -8.09 -21.91 -20.83
N ARG A 36 -9.00 -21.23 -20.12
CA ARG A 36 -8.72 -19.93 -19.51
C ARG A 36 -8.08 -19.99 -18.14
N TYR A 37 -8.15 -21.13 -17.46
CA TYR A 37 -7.56 -21.27 -16.13
C TYR A 37 -7.08 -22.69 -15.87
N ALA A 38 -5.81 -22.81 -15.51
CA ALA A 38 -5.23 -24.06 -15.05
C ALA A 38 -4.43 -23.83 -13.77
N SER A 39 -4.49 -24.79 -12.85
CA SER A 39 -3.62 -24.87 -11.68
C SER A 39 -2.72 -26.10 -11.79
N SER A 40 -1.47 -25.96 -11.38
CA SER A 40 -0.45 -27.00 -11.47
C SER A 40 0.63 -26.80 -10.41
N LEU A 41 1.61 -27.69 -10.36
CA LEU A 41 2.80 -27.46 -9.55
C LEU A 41 3.70 -26.39 -10.21
N PRO A 42 4.39 -25.55 -9.41
CA PRO A 42 5.41 -24.65 -9.92
C PRO A 42 6.44 -25.36 -10.79
N SER A 43 6.90 -24.69 -11.86
CA SER A 43 7.84 -25.26 -12.84
C SER A 43 9.18 -25.68 -12.22
N ASN A 44 9.56 -25.07 -11.09
CA ASN A 44 10.76 -25.41 -10.34
C ASN A 44 10.54 -26.48 -9.26
N ALA A 45 9.32 -27.02 -9.07
CA ALA A 45 9.01 -27.98 -8.00
C ALA A 45 9.81 -29.28 -8.10
N SER A 46 10.28 -29.66 -9.30
CA SER A 46 11.20 -30.79 -9.48
C SER A 46 12.59 -30.53 -8.89
N LYS A 47 13.02 -29.26 -8.82
CA LYS A 47 14.32 -28.84 -8.29
C LYS A 47 14.26 -28.53 -6.79
N VAL A 48 13.24 -27.78 -6.36
CA VAL A 48 13.12 -27.27 -4.98
C VAL A 48 12.18 -28.11 -4.10
N GLY A 49 11.56 -29.14 -4.66
CA GLY A 49 10.53 -29.91 -4.00
C GLY A 49 9.14 -29.26 -4.08
N VAL A 50 8.12 -30.09 -3.85
CA VAL A 50 6.71 -29.64 -3.84
C VAL A 50 6.40 -28.95 -2.53
N TRP A 51 6.81 -29.56 -1.42
CA TRP A 51 6.71 -28.96 -0.10
C TRP A 51 7.84 -27.96 0.08
N GLN A 52 7.50 -26.77 0.55
CA GLN A 52 8.43 -25.66 0.72
C GLN A 52 8.15 -24.94 2.03
N VAL A 53 9.20 -24.39 2.62
CA VAL A 53 9.10 -23.54 3.82
C VAL A 53 8.67 -22.13 3.42
N ARG A 54 7.66 -21.60 4.11
CA ARG A 54 7.17 -20.22 3.98
C ARG A 54 6.99 -19.57 5.34
N LEU A 55 6.93 -18.24 5.36
CA LEU A 55 6.50 -17.49 6.54
C LEU A 55 5.09 -17.92 6.94
N SER A 56 4.85 -18.13 8.23
CA SER A 56 3.50 -18.34 8.73
C SER A 56 2.68 -17.05 8.76
N GLU A 57 1.44 -17.12 8.26
CA GLU A 57 0.46 -16.02 8.37
C GLU A 57 0.22 -15.65 9.84
N LYS A 58 0.09 -16.66 10.71
CA LYS A 58 -0.15 -16.45 12.15
C LYS A 58 1.03 -15.72 12.79
N ALA A 59 2.25 -16.11 12.45
CA ALA A 59 3.45 -15.41 12.94
C ALA A 59 3.58 -13.99 12.38
N SER A 60 3.20 -13.77 11.13
CA SER A 60 3.15 -12.42 10.57
C SER A 60 2.18 -11.52 11.34
N LYS A 61 1.00 -12.04 11.71
CA LYS A 61 0.03 -11.33 12.54
C LYS A 61 0.57 -11.08 13.96
N TRP A 62 1.20 -12.07 14.59
CA TRP A 62 1.83 -11.90 15.91
C TRP A 62 2.91 -10.79 15.88
N LEU A 63 3.78 -10.79 14.86
CA LEU A 63 4.79 -9.74 14.66
C LEU A 63 4.18 -8.35 14.46
N TRP A 64 3.04 -8.27 13.78
CA TRP A 64 2.30 -7.02 13.59
C TRP A 64 1.77 -6.49 14.92
N ASP A 65 1.11 -7.34 15.70
CA ASP A 65 0.54 -6.97 16.98
C ASP A 65 1.63 -6.57 17.98
N TYR A 66 2.76 -7.29 18.01
CA TYR A 66 3.98 -6.92 18.73
C TYR A 66 4.47 -5.51 18.34
N ARG A 67 4.65 -5.23 17.04
CA ARG A 67 5.11 -3.91 16.56
C ARG A 67 4.15 -2.78 16.93
N LYS A 68 2.84 -3.03 16.91
CA LYS A 68 1.83 -2.06 17.34
C LYS A 68 1.89 -1.81 18.84
N ALA A 69 2.10 -2.84 19.65
CA ALA A 69 2.21 -2.72 21.10
C ALA A 69 3.43 -1.89 21.54
N LEU A 70 4.53 -1.93 20.77
CA LEU A 70 5.71 -1.09 21.01
C LEU A 70 5.50 0.41 20.72
N ASN A 71 4.37 0.80 20.10
CA ASN A 71 4.06 2.18 19.71
C ASN A 71 5.20 2.86 18.91
N LEU A 72 5.86 2.10 18.05
CA LEU A 72 6.99 2.61 17.27
C LEU A 72 6.53 3.61 16.20
N PRO A 73 7.38 4.58 15.83
CA PRO A 73 7.12 5.44 14.67
C PRO A 73 6.83 4.59 13.43
N LYS A 74 6.00 5.10 12.50
CA LYS A 74 5.79 4.44 11.20
C LYS A 74 7.14 4.24 10.51
N ILE A 75 7.57 2.99 10.41
CA ILE A 75 8.75 2.56 9.66
C ILE A 75 8.36 2.06 8.27
N PRO A 76 9.26 2.13 7.27
CA PRO A 76 9.02 1.56 5.95
C PRO A 76 8.58 0.09 6.02
N PRO A 77 7.60 -0.35 5.20
CA PRO A 77 7.18 -1.74 5.09
C PRO A 77 8.33 -2.61 4.56
N GLY A 78 9.16 -3.14 5.44
CA GLY A 78 10.52 -3.42 4.99
C GLY A 78 11.45 -3.78 6.12
N GLU A 79 11.32 -2.97 7.15
CA GLU A 79 12.37 -2.87 8.13
C GLU A 79 11.94 -3.55 9.42
N VAL A 80 12.95 -4.04 10.14
CA VAL A 80 12.81 -4.38 11.53
C VAL A 80 13.23 -3.12 12.29
N PRO A 81 12.33 -2.54 13.10
CA PRO A 81 12.67 -1.35 13.86
C PRO A 81 13.81 -1.68 14.83
N PRO A 82 14.79 -0.78 15.02
CA PRO A 82 15.83 -1.02 16.01
C PRO A 82 15.21 -1.05 17.42
N PRO A 83 15.72 -1.91 18.32
CA PRO A 83 15.25 -1.92 19.70
C PRO A 83 15.62 -0.61 20.40
N LEU A 84 14.69 -0.10 21.21
CA LEU A 84 14.85 1.15 21.96
C LEU A 84 15.42 0.93 23.37
N THR A 85 15.35 -0.30 23.88
CA THR A 85 15.86 -0.67 25.22
C THR A 85 16.69 -1.96 25.16
N PRO A 86 17.59 -2.21 26.12
CA PRO A 86 18.30 -3.48 26.23
C PRO A 86 17.36 -4.69 26.37
N GLU A 87 16.23 -4.50 27.04
CA GLU A 87 15.19 -5.53 27.16
C GLU A 87 14.57 -5.87 25.80
N GLN A 88 14.24 -4.85 24.99
CA GLN A 88 13.76 -5.05 23.62
C GLN A 88 14.83 -5.71 22.75
N GLN A 89 16.11 -5.39 22.92
CA GLN A 89 17.19 -6.10 22.22
C GLN A 89 17.20 -7.60 22.58
N GLY A 90 16.94 -7.94 23.85
CA GLY A 90 16.75 -9.32 24.29
C GLY A 90 15.56 -10.01 23.61
N TRP A 91 14.43 -9.30 23.45
CA TRP A 91 13.26 -9.80 22.72
C TRP A 91 13.57 -10.04 21.25
N GLU A 92 14.24 -9.10 20.59
CA GLU A 92 14.63 -9.19 19.18
C GLU A 92 15.56 -10.39 18.95
N ASN A 93 16.56 -10.59 19.82
CA ASN A 93 17.46 -11.75 19.76
C ASN A 93 16.69 -13.08 19.93
N TRP A 94 15.72 -13.11 20.86
CA TRP A 94 14.89 -14.28 21.07
C TRP A 94 13.99 -14.57 19.85
N ILE A 95 13.38 -13.54 19.26
CA ILE A 95 12.56 -13.67 18.04
C ILE A 95 13.41 -14.21 16.88
N ASP A 96 14.62 -13.69 16.68
CA ASP A 96 15.53 -14.17 15.63
C ASP A 96 15.93 -15.65 15.85
N ALA A 97 16.23 -16.04 17.09
CA ALA A 97 16.51 -17.43 17.44
C ALA A 97 15.29 -18.33 17.19
N ARG A 98 14.08 -17.86 17.54
CA ARG A 98 12.83 -18.61 17.32
C ARG A 98 12.52 -18.77 15.84
N VAL A 99 12.69 -17.72 15.04
CA VAL A 99 12.53 -17.76 13.59
C VAL A 99 13.49 -18.76 12.97
N ALA A 100 14.77 -18.76 13.37
CA ALA A 100 15.76 -19.71 12.86
C ALA A 100 15.36 -21.16 13.20
N TRP A 101 14.99 -21.41 14.46
CA TRP A 101 14.56 -22.72 14.94
C TRP A 101 13.33 -23.26 14.19
N ASP A 102 12.25 -22.46 14.11
CA ASP A 102 11.02 -22.89 13.46
C ASP A 102 11.21 -23.14 11.97
N ARG A 103 12.04 -22.33 11.30
CA ARG A 103 12.40 -22.55 9.89
C ARG A 103 13.20 -23.83 9.68
N TRP A 104 14.14 -24.14 10.57
CA TRP A 104 14.90 -25.40 10.51
C TRP A 104 13.98 -26.61 10.69
N GLN A 105 13.06 -26.57 11.66
CA GLN A 105 12.06 -27.63 11.88
C GLN A 105 11.14 -27.81 10.65
N ALA A 106 10.67 -26.70 10.08
CA ALA A 106 9.89 -26.70 8.85
C ALA A 106 10.71 -27.24 7.66
N GLY A 107 11.99 -26.89 7.56
CA GLY A 107 12.92 -27.39 6.53
C GLY A 107 13.06 -28.91 6.58
N LYS A 108 13.32 -29.45 7.77
CA LYS A 108 13.36 -30.90 8.00
C LYS A 108 12.05 -31.58 7.59
N THR A 109 10.91 -31.04 8.05
CA THR A 109 9.59 -31.58 7.71
C THR A 109 9.29 -31.51 6.20
N SER A 110 9.67 -30.42 5.56
CA SER A 110 9.51 -30.21 4.11
C SER A 110 10.30 -31.24 3.31
N GLU A 111 11.54 -31.48 3.72
CA GLU A 111 12.43 -32.47 3.12
C GLU A 111 11.93 -33.90 3.33
N GLU A 112 11.46 -34.24 4.54
CA GLU A 112 10.82 -35.54 4.81
C GLU A 112 9.64 -35.80 3.87
N ARG A 113 8.75 -34.81 3.69
CA ARG A 113 7.60 -34.94 2.78
C ARG A 113 8.01 -35.04 1.31
N ASN A 114 9.03 -34.29 0.88
CA ASN A 114 9.54 -34.35 -0.48
C ASN A 114 10.21 -35.69 -0.78
N ALA A 115 11.03 -36.18 0.15
CA ALA A 115 11.71 -37.47 0.05
C ALA A 115 10.71 -38.63 -0.02
N GLN A 116 9.69 -38.61 0.84
CA GLN A 116 8.59 -39.58 0.81
C GLN A 116 7.88 -39.60 -0.56
N ARG A 117 7.55 -38.44 -1.11
CA ARG A 117 6.91 -38.32 -2.43
C ARG A 117 7.79 -38.86 -3.57
N GLN A 118 9.11 -38.71 -3.44
CA GLN A 118 10.08 -39.15 -4.44
C GLN A 118 10.57 -40.59 -4.22
N GLY A 119 10.12 -41.28 -3.17
CA GLY A 119 10.57 -42.64 -2.85
C GLY A 119 12.05 -42.70 -2.45
N ARG A 120 12.61 -41.62 -1.92
CA ARG A 120 14.02 -41.54 -1.47
C ARG A 120 14.10 -41.34 0.04
N LYS A 121 15.29 -41.55 0.60
CA LYS A 121 15.58 -41.22 2.00
C LYS A 121 15.66 -39.69 2.17
N PRO A 122 15.10 -39.10 3.25
CA PRO A 122 15.29 -37.69 3.57
C PRO A 122 16.77 -37.35 3.79
N ALA A 123 17.20 -36.22 3.25
CA ALA A 123 18.55 -35.68 3.39
C ALA A 123 18.45 -34.18 3.72
N PHE A 124 18.62 -33.85 5.01
CA PHE A 124 18.54 -32.48 5.52
C PHE A 124 19.79 -32.17 6.33
N ASP A 125 20.75 -31.52 5.68
CA ASP A 125 22.09 -31.29 6.22
C ASP A 125 22.29 -29.85 6.75
N GLU A 126 21.20 -29.10 6.92
CA GLU A 126 21.27 -27.75 7.48
C GLU A 126 21.64 -27.79 8.98
N PRO A 127 22.59 -26.96 9.44
CA PRO A 127 22.98 -26.89 10.85
C PRO A 127 21.78 -26.59 11.74
N GLN A 128 21.61 -27.39 12.80
CA GLN A 128 20.55 -27.15 13.78
C GLN A 128 20.85 -25.85 14.56
N PRO A 129 19.97 -24.85 14.51
CA PRO A 129 20.13 -23.64 15.32
C PRO A 129 19.91 -23.97 16.82
N PRO A 130 20.43 -23.15 17.74
CA PRO A 130 20.14 -23.31 19.16
C PRO A 130 18.64 -23.26 19.44
N ASN A 131 18.19 -24.02 20.43
CA ASN A 131 16.81 -23.90 20.92
C ASN A 131 16.65 -22.51 21.56
N PRO A 132 15.67 -21.69 21.11
CA PRO A 132 15.46 -20.34 21.65
C PRO A 132 15.06 -20.32 23.13
N GLY A 133 14.66 -21.47 23.70
CA GLY A 133 14.13 -21.54 25.06
C GLY A 133 12.72 -20.93 25.18
N PRO A 134 12.21 -20.76 26.41
CA PRO A 134 10.92 -20.15 26.63
C PRO A 134 10.91 -18.68 26.20
N ILE A 135 9.74 -18.19 25.79
CA ILE A 135 9.52 -16.76 25.53
C ILE A 135 9.82 -15.93 26.79
N PRO A 136 10.52 -14.78 26.68
CA PRO A 136 10.69 -13.86 27.81
C PRO A 136 9.33 -13.42 28.38
N ALA A 137 9.18 -13.46 29.70
CA ALA A 137 7.89 -13.18 30.36
C ALA A 137 7.27 -11.84 29.95
N ALA A 138 8.07 -10.76 29.94
CA ALA A 138 7.59 -9.43 29.52
C ALA A 138 7.18 -9.37 28.03
N LEU A 139 7.82 -10.16 27.16
CA LEU A 139 7.41 -10.27 25.76
C LEU A 139 6.09 -11.04 25.62
N PHE A 140 5.92 -12.09 26.43
CA PHE A 140 4.66 -12.82 26.51
C PHE A 140 3.52 -11.94 27.01
N ASP A 141 3.75 -11.14 28.06
CA ASP A 141 2.73 -10.20 28.57
C ASP A 141 2.36 -9.14 27.52
N LEU A 142 3.32 -8.74 26.68
CA LEU A 142 3.11 -7.74 25.62
C LEU A 142 2.40 -8.30 24.38
N ALA A 143 2.79 -9.48 23.89
CA ALA A 143 2.41 -10.00 22.57
C ALA A 143 1.72 -11.36 22.60
N GLY A 144 1.62 -12.01 23.77
CA GLY A 144 1.05 -13.34 23.95
C GLY A 144 1.92 -14.47 23.41
N GLU A 145 1.36 -15.69 23.43
CA GLU A 145 2.03 -16.91 22.97
C GLU A 145 2.40 -16.82 21.47
N PRO A 146 3.67 -17.05 21.11
CA PRO A 146 4.11 -16.98 19.73
C PRO A 146 3.72 -18.26 18.95
N PRO A 147 3.11 -18.14 17.76
CA PRO A 147 2.91 -19.28 16.88
C PRO A 147 4.24 -19.75 16.26
N ALA A 148 4.20 -20.84 15.49
CA ALA A 148 5.33 -21.23 14.65
C ALA A 148 5.60 -20.15 13.58
N PHE A 149 6.85 -19.74 13.42
CA PHE A 149 7.24 -18.70 12.46
C PHE A 149 7.33 -19.16 11.00
N ALA A 150 7.26 -20.47 10.77
CA ALA A 150 7.35 -21.05 9.45
C ALA A 150 6.32 -22.17 9.25
N ASP A 151 5.73 -22.19 8.06
CA ASP A 151 4.79 -23.23 7.61
C ASP A 151 5.41 -24.05 6.47
N VAL A 152 5.03 -25.33 6.38
CA VAL A 152 5.37 -26.21 5.27
C VAL A 152 4.16 -26.30 4.34
N VAL A 153 4.27 -25.65 3.18
CA VAL A 153 3.18 -25.49 2.22
C VAL A 153 3.54 -26.11 0.87
N SER A 154 2.54 -26.35 0.03
CA SER A 154 2.71 -26.77 -1.37
C SER A 154 2.20 -25.65 -2.28
N PRO A 155 3.06 -24.72 -2.73
CA PRO A 155 2.63 -23.63 -3.59
C PRO A 155 2.03 -24.17 -4.90
N SER A 156 1.02 -23.47 -5.42
CA SER A 156 0.36 -23.76 -6.69
C SER A 156 0.76 -22.72 -7.74
N ALA A 157 1.03 -23.17 -8.95
CA ALA A 157 1.18 -22.32 -10.12
C ALA A 157 -0.15 -22.21 -10.87
N HIS A 158 -0.52 -20.99 -11.20
CA HIS A 158 -1.78 -20.65 -11.84
C HIS A 158 -1.51 -20.01 -13.19
N ARG A 159 -2.16 -20.50 -14.25
CA ARG A 159 -2.12 -19.92 -15.58
C ARG A 159 -3.49 -19.40 -15.96
N ILE A 160 -3.57 -18.13 -16.35
CA ILE A 160 -4.80 -17.45 -16.76
C ILE A 160 -4.63 -17.00 -18.22
N ARG A 161 -5.63 -17.25 -19.07
CA ARG A 161 -5.64 -16.83 -20.48
C ARG A 161 -6.85 -15.98 -20.83
N PHE A 162 -6.60 -14.88 -21.51
CA PHE A 162 -7.63 -13.95 -22.00
C PHE A 162 -7.89 -14.14 -23.49
N ASP A 163 -9.02 -13.62 -23.96
CA ASP A 163 -9.47 -13.69 -25.36
C ASP A 163 -8.56 -12.90 -26.33
N ASP A 164 -7.81 -11.92 -25.82
CA ASP A 164 -6.84 -11.11 -26.58
C ASP A 164 -5.44 -11.73 -26.62
N GLY A 165 -5.28 -12.98 -26.20
CA GLY A 165 -4.00 -13.71 -26.22
C GLY A 165 -3.08 -13.41 -25.05
N VAL A 166 -3.44 -12.50 -24.14
CA VAL A 166 -2.67 -12.25 -22.91
C VAL A 166 -2.71 -13.50 -22.03
N GLN A 167 -1.54 -13.93 -21.58
CA GLN A 167 -1.37 -14.97 -20.57
C GLN A 167 -0.71 -14.38 -19.33
N ILE A 168 -1.26 -14.71 -18.17
CA ILE A 168 -0.72 -14.32 -16.86
C ILE A 168 -0.46 -15.59 -16.07
N ASP A 169 0.73 -15.70 -15.50
CA ASP A 169 1.14 -16.79 -14.64
C ASP A 169 1.44 -16.27 -13.24
N TYR A 170 0.93 -16.97 -12.23
CA TYR A 170 1.19 -16.69 -10.82
C TYR A 170 1.67 -17.92 -10.08
N VAL A 171 2.32 -17.70 -8.94
CA VAL A 171 2.54 -18.70 -7.91
C VAL A 171 2.00 -18.13 -6.61
N ASP A 172 1.11 -18.87 -5.94
CA ASP A 172 0.64 -18.51 -4.60
C ASP A 172 1.72 -18.76 -3.53
N ASN A 173 1.41 -18.49 -2.26
CA ASN A 173 2.34 -18.64 -1.15
C ASN A 173 3.67 -17.90 -1.41
N PRO A 174 3.63 -16.57 -1.64
CA PRO A 174 4.83 -15.82 -1.97
C PRO A 174 5.91 -16.00 -0.90
N ASN A 175 7.15 -16.13 -1.33
CA ASN A 175 8.27 -16.35 -0.43
C ASN A 175 8.68 -15.05 0.27
N MET A 176 7.95 -14.73 1.35
CA MET A 176 8.19 -13.55 2.14
C MET A 176 9.38 -13.73 3.08
N ARG A 177 10.05 -12.62 3.40
CA ARG A 177 11.11 -12.64 4.43
C ARG A 177 10.56 -13.16 5.77
N PRO A 178 11.36 -13.87 6.58
CA PRO A 178 10.88 -14.56 7.79
C PRO A 178 10.25 -13.68 8.87
N ARG A 179 10.50 -12.36 8.86
CA ARG A 179 9.95 -11.40 9.84
C ARG A 179 9.03 -10.37 9.18
N TYR A 180 8.41 -10.71 8.06
CA TYR A 180 7.48 -9.80 7.38
C TYR A 180 6.16 -9.71 8.15
N ALA A 181 5.88 -8.58 8.80
CA ALA A 181 4.70 -8.42 9.66
C ALA A 181 3.38 -8.17 8.91
N TYR A 182 3.40 -8.07 7.57
CA TYR A 182 2.23 -7.65 6.80
C TYR A 182 1.60 -8.80 5.99
N TYR A 183 2.13 -10.02 6.02
CA TYR A 183 1.59 -11.18 5.27
C TYR A 183 0.25 -11.65 5.86
N ARG A 184 -0.78 -11.77 5.04
CA ARG A 184 -2.16 -12.07 5.46
C ARG A 184 -2.85 -13.14 4.62
N PHE A 185 -2.49 -13.27 3.35
CA PHE A 185 -3.20 -14.17 2.44
C PHE A 185 -2.21 -15.12 1.77
N PRO A 186 -2.03 -16.34 2.28
CA PRO A 186 -1.16 -17.32 1.66
C PRO A 186 -1.55 -17.70 0.24
N GLN A 187 -2.84 -17.65 -0.06
CA GLN A 187 -3.36 -17.78 -1.42
C GLN A 187 -3.11 -16.55 -2.28
N GLY A 188 -2.64 -15.42 -1.74
CA GLY A 188 -2.33 -14.21 -2.50
C GLY A 188 -1.16 -14.42 -3.46
N VAL A 189 -1.04 -13.51 -4.43
CA VAL A 189 -0.01 -13.53 -5.48
C VAL A 189 0.64 -12.16 -5.62
N MET A 190 1.77 -12.12 -6.34
CA MET A 190 2.46 -10.89 -6.65
C MET A 190 3.01 -10.86 -8.06
N HIS A 191 3.02 -9.68 -8.66
CA HIS A 191 3.73 -9.39 -9.90
C HIS A 191 4.28 -7.96 -9.82
N ALA A 192 5.59 -7.81 -9.99
CA ALA A 192 6.25 -6.51 -9.85
C ALA A 192 6.04 -5.60 -11.06
N GLY A 193 5.71 -6.13 -12.24
CA GLY A 193 5.60 -5.37 -13.48
C GLY A 193 6.93 -4.78 -13.97
N ASN A 194 6.89 -4.12 -15.12
CA ASN A 194 7.99 -3.32 -15.65
C ASN A 194 7.95 -1.93 -15.04
N ARG A 195 9.07 -1.44 -14.52
CA ARG A 195 9.10 -0.13 -13.87
C ARG A 195 8.70 0.96 -14.86
N VAL A 196 7.78 1.83 -14.46
CA VAL A 196 7.31 2.94 -15.31
C VAL A 196 8.47 3.81 -15.77
N ARG A 197 9.48 4.03 -14.92
CA ARG A 197 10.68 4.81 -15.27
C ARG A 197 11.54 4.19 -16.39
N ASP A 198 11.40 2.89 -16.64
CA ASP A 198 12.17 2.16 -17.66
C ASP A 198 11.42 2.13 -19.01
N MET A 199 10.20 2.71 -19.09
CA MET A 199 9.43 2.83 -20.34
C MET A 199 10.07 3.80 -21.33
N ALA A 200 9.71 3.67 -22.61
CA ALA A 200 10.13 4.63 -23.64
C ALA A 200 9.70 6.05 -23.24
N PRO A 201 10.62 7.05 -23.19
CA PRO A 201 10.31 8.38 -22.67
C PRO A 201 9.12 9.06 -23.38
N ALA A 202 9.01 8.91 -24.71
CA ALA A 202 7.92 9.47 -25.49
C ALA A 202 6.56 8.80 -25.22
N GLU A 203 6.55 7.51 -24.87
CA GLU A 203 5.31 6.84 -24.45
C GLU A 203 4.88 7.33 -23.08
N LEU A 204 5.82 7.39 -22.14
CA LEU A 204 5.58 7.85 -20.79
C LEU A 204 5.08 9.30 -20.76
N GLU A 205 5.72 10.18 -21.52
CA GLU A 205 5.31 11.59 -21.64
C GLU A 205 3.87 11.73 -22.12
N ARG A 206 3.48 11.00 -23.18
CA ARG A 206 2.09 11.03 -23.65
C ARG A 206 1.08 10.54 -22.61
N LEU A 207 1.44 9.52 -21.81
CA LEU A 207 0.57 9.04 -20.73
C LEU A 207 0.38 10.13 -19.65
N PHE A 208 1.45 10.84 -19.30
CA PHE A 208 1.38 11.95 -18.34
C PHE A 208 0.56 13.13 -18.88
N GLU A 209 0.77 13.51 -20.13
CA GLU A 209 0.01 14.57 -20.79
C GLU A 209 -1.49 14.25 -20.82
N GLU A 210 -1.86 13.03 -21.22
CA GLU A 210 -3.24 12.56 -21.22
C GLU A 210 -3.86 12.50 -19.81
N ALA A 211 -3.04 12.26 -18.78
CA ALA A 211 -3.46 12.32 -17.38
C ALA A 211 -3.53 13.74 -16.82
N GLY A 212 -3.29 14.77 -17.64
CA GLY A 212 -3.29 16.17 -17.22
C GLY A 212 -2.10 16.52 -16.33
N VAL A 213 -1.00 15.78 -16.41
CA VAL A 213 0.23 16.03 -15.66
C VAL A 213 1.19 16.88 -16.48
N THR A 214 1.59 18.02 -15.93
CA THR A 214 2.53 18.95 -16.54
C THR A 214 3.96 18.40 -16.51
N ALA A 215 4.85 18.96 -17.33
CA ALA A 215 6.27 18.58 -17.32
C ALA A 215 6.93 18.80 -15.96
N SER A 216 6.51 19.82 -15.21
CA SER A 216 7.02 20.09 -13.87
C SER A 216 6.57 19.04 -12.86
N GLU A 217 5.27 18.74 -12.83
CA GLU A 217 4.70 17.68 -11.99
C GLU A 217 5.35 16.32 -12.29
N ARG A 218 5.58 16.00 -13.57
CA ARG A 218 6.25 14.77 -13.99
C ARG A 218 7.66 14.64 -13.42
N ARG A 219 8.46 15.73 -13.42
CA ARG A 219 9.80 15.72 -12.81
C ARG A 219 9.73 15.44 -11.31
N VAL A 220 8.79 16.08 -10.61
CA VAL A 220 8.56 15.85 -9.18
C VAL A 220 8.16 14.40 -8.90
N MET A 221 7.19 13.87 -9.63
CA MET A 221 6.72 12.48 -9.46
C MET A 221 7.83 11.46 -9.73
N ALA A 222 8.69 11.71 -10.71
CA ALA A 222 9.80 10.82 -11.07
C ALA A 222 10.85 10.72 -9.95
N VAL A 223 11.19 11.83 -9.28
CA VAL A 223 12.21 11.82 -8.22
C VAL A 223 11.71 11.26 -6.88
N VAL A 224 10.40 11.30 -6.62
CA VAL A 224 9.77 10.78 -5.37
C VAL A 224 9.54 9.26 -5.43
N SER A 225 10.17 8.56 -6.38
CA SER A 225 10.07 7.09 -6.54
C SER A 225 8.65 6.58 -6.75
N LEU A 226 7.72 7.43 -7.22
CA LEU A 226 6.39 6.93 -7.58
C LEU A 226 6.48 5.93 -8.74
N LEU A 227 7.46 6.06 -9.62
CA LEU A 227 7.55 5.30 -10.88
C LEU A 227 8.37 4.00 -10.78
N GLU A 228 8.48 3.44 -9.56
CA GLU A 228 9.31 2.25 -9.27
C GLU A 228 8.58 0.92 -9.53
N GLY A 229 7.24 0.92 -9.58
CA GLY A 229 6.42 -0.20 -10.04
C GLY A 229 6.01 -0.04 -11.50
N GLY A 230 5.27 -1.03 -12.02
CA GLY A 230 4.60 -1.01 -13.32
C GLY A 230 3.11 -0.77 -13.21
N PHE A 231 2.48 -0.34 -14.31
CA PHE A 231 1.03 -0.15 -14.35
C PHE A 231 0.24 -1.45 -14.14
N GLU A 232 0.88 -2.58 -14.42
CA GLU A 232 0.39 -3.94 -14.31
C GLU A 232 0.81 -4.64 -13.01
N SER A 233 1.56 -3.97 -12.13
CA SER A 233 1.97 -4.57 -10.87
C SER A 233 0.74 -4.96 -10.06
N VAL A 234 0.77 -6.13 -9.41
CA VAL A 234 -0.28 -6.56 -8.50
C VAL A 234 0.31 -7.20 -7.24
N ASN A 235 -0.39 -7.07 -6.13
CA ASN A 235 -0.08 -7.73 -4.86
C ASN A 235 -1.39 -8.02 -4.13
N THR A 236 -1.58 -9.28 -3.72
CA THR A 236 -2.77 -9.75 -2.98
C THR A 236 -2.47 -10.51 -1.69
N TYR A 237 -1.23 -10.43 -1.18
CA TYR A 237 -0.79 -11.28 -0.07
C TYR A 237 -0.69 -10.55 1.28
N ASP A 238 -0.75 -9.21 1.31
CA ASP A 238 -0.46 -8.41 2.50
C ASP A 238 -1.64 -7.54 2.99
N THR A 239 -1.36 -6.68 3.98
CA THR A 239 -2.34 -5.75 4.58
C THR A 239 -2.95 -4.73 3.60
N GLY A 240 -2.43 -4.62 2.38
CA GLY A 240 -3.05 -3.85 1.30
C GLY A 240 -4.30 -4.51 0.70
N PHE A 241 -4.54 -5.79 1.02
CA PHE A 241 -5.60 -6.61 0.43
C PHE A 241 -5.39 -6.76 -1.07
N VAL A 242 -6.05 -5.96 -1.91
CA VAL A 242 -5.81 -5.92 -3.35
C VAL A 242 -5.06 -4.62 -3.66
N SER A 243 -3.82 -4.75 -4.11
CA SER A 243 -2.96 -3.65 -4.50
C SER A 243 -2.57 -3.75 -5.97
N VAL A 244 -2.69 -2.66 -6.73
CA VAL A 244 -2.46 -2.63 -8.18
C VAL A 244 -1.65 -1.39 -8.58
N GLY A 245 -0.83 -1.50 -9.61
CA GLY A 245 -0.24 -0.37 -10.30
C GLY A 245 1.07 0.13 -9.71
N PHE A 246 1.59 1.19 -10.34
CA PHE A 246 2.98 1.61 -10.21
C PHE A 246 3.32 2.19 -8.82
N ILE A 247 2.31 2.63 -8.06
CA ILE A 247 2.43 3.05 -6.65
C ILE A 247 1.64 2.16 -5.68
N GLN A 248 1.20 0.97 -6.12
CA GLN A 248 0.42 0.01 -5.32
C GLN A 248 -0.86 0.63 -4.74
N PHE A 249 -1.74 1.13 -5.61
CA PHE A 249 -3.09 1.56 -5.24
C PHE A 249 -3.83 0.40 -4.56
N ALA A 250 -4.24 0.59 -3.31
CA ALA A 250 -4.75 -0.49 -2.46
C ALA A 250 -6.24 -0.31 -2.14
N CYS A 251 -6.97 -1.41 -2.01
CA CYS A 251 -8.35 -1.42 -1.53
C CYS A 251 -8.46 -1.56 0.00
N LEU A 252 -7.36 -1.86 0.70
CA LEU A 252 -7.34 -2.02 2.15
C LEU A 252 -8.44 -2.99 2.68
N SER A 253 -8.64 -3.02 4.00
CA SER A 253 -9.61 -3.93 4.62
C SER A 253 -11.06 -3.59 4.35
N GLY A 254 -11.36 -2.33 3.99
CA GLY A 254 -12.71 -1.90 3.64
C GLY A 254 -13.15 -2.33 2.23
N GLY A 255 -12.24 -2.92 1.43
CA GLY A 255 -12.47 -3.13 0.00
C GLY A 255 -12.75 -1.82 -0.74
N ALA A 256 -12.16 -0.73 -0.26
CA ALA A 256 -12.25 0.63 -0.78
C ALA A 256 -10.93 1.35 -0.48
N GLY A 257 -10.53 2.28 -1.32
CA GLY A 257 -9.28 2.98 -1.13
C GLY A 257 -8.82 3.62 -2.43
N SER A 258 -7.52 3.85 -2.54
CA SER A 258 -6.96 4.47 -3.74
C SER A 258 -7.19 3.62 -4.99
N LEU A 259 -7.24 2.28 -4.87
CA LEU A 259 -7.62 1.40 -5.99
C LEU A 259 -9.05 1.65 -6.48
N GLY A 260 -9.99 1.81 -5.55
CA GLY A 260 -11.37 2.11 -5.87
C GLY A 260 -11.52 3.43 -6.61
N GLN A 261 -10.72 4.45 -6.25
CA GLN A 261 -10.71 5.74 -6.94
C GLN A 261 -10.17 5.63 -8.37
N VAL A 262 -9.15 4.79 -8.62
CA VAL A 262 -8.67 4.52 -9.99
C VAL A 262 -9.77 3.90 -10.84
N LEU A 263 -10.46 2.88 -10.32
CA LEU A 263 -11.56 2.23 -11.04
C LEU A 263 -12.72 3.21 -11.29
N LEU A 264 -13.09 4.00 -10.28
CA LEU A 264 -14.18 4.96 -10.39
C LEU A 264 -13.88 6.04 -11.44
N LYS A 265 -12.63 6.54 -11.47
CA LYS A 265 -12.18 7.49 -12.48
C LYS A 265 -12.22 6.90 -13.89
N LEU A 266 -11.74 5.67 -14.06
CA LEU A 266 -11.83 4.99 -15.36
C LEU A 266 -13.30 4.81 -15.78
N LYS A 267 -14.17 4.36 -14.86
CA LYS A 267 -15.60 4.14 -15.11
C LYS A 267 -16.33 5.43 -15.49
N SER A 268 -16.02 6.55 -14.84
CA SER A 268 -16.68 7.82 -15.10
C SER A 268 -16.19 8.49 -16.38
N GLU A 269 -14.89 8.45 -16.67
CA GLU A 269 -14.29 9.18 -17.79
C GLU A 269 -14.21 8.36 -19.09
N LYS A 270 -14.10 7.03 -18.97
CA LYS A 270 -13.93 6.08 -20.08
C LYS A 270 -14.77 4.81 -19.85
N PRO A 271 -16.12 4.91 -19.80
CA PRO A 271 -16.99 3.78 -19.46
C PRO A 271 -16.83 2.57 -20.39
N ASP A 272 -16.54 2.77 -21.67
CA ASP A 272 -16.33 1.66 -22.63
C ASP A 272 -15.03 0.89 -22.35
N GLU A 273 -13.96 1.59 -21.94
CA GLU A 273 -12.70 0.98 -21.52
C GLU A 273 -12.90 0.22 -20.21
N PHE A 274 -13.65 0.80 -19.27
CA PHE A 274 -14.02 0.11 -18.03
C PHE A 274 -14.84 -1.15 -18.31
N GLN A 275 -15.81 -1.07 -19.22
CA GLN A 275 -16.62 -2.20 -19.66
C GLN A 275 -15.74 -3.31 -20.24
N THR A 276 -14.81 -2.94 -21.12
CA THR A 276 -13.92 -3.85 -21.83
C THR A 276 -12.88 -4.50 -20.91
N HIS A 277 -12.31 -3.76 -19.98
CA HIS A 277 -11.17 -4.25 -19.21
C HIS A 277 -11.55 -4.74 -17.80
N PHE A 278 -12.73 -4.42 -17.29
CA PHE A 278 -13.15 -4.81 -15.94
C PHE A 278 -14.54 -5.45 -15.91
N ARG A 279 -15.59 -4.70 -16.28
CA ARG A 279 -16.98 -5.14 -16.04
C ARG A 279 -17.35 -6.42 -16.78
N ARG A 280 -16.95 -6.55 -18.06
CA ARG A 280 -17.19 -7.81 -18.82
C ARG A 280 -16.45 -9.03 -18.25
N LEU A 281 -15.46 -8.81 -17.39
CA LEU A 281 -14.63 -9.85 -16.76
C LEU A 281 -15.01 -10.09 -15.29
N GLY A 282 -16.04 -9.40 -14.79
CA GLY A 282 -16.60 -9.60 -13.47
C GLY A 282 -16.07 -8.69 -12.37
N ILE A 283 -15.44 -7.55 -12.73
CA ILE A 283 -14.99 -6.53 -11.77
C ILE A 283 -15.79 -5.24 -11.98
N ASP A 284 -16.26 -4.65 -10.90
CA ASP A 284 -16.88 -3.34 -10.91
C ASP A 284 -16.46 -2.50 -9.68
N VAL A 285 -16.99 -1.28 -9.59
CA VAL A 285 -16.79 -0.33 -8.51
C VAL A 285 -18.10 0.42 -8.24
N THR A 286 -18.39 0.64 -6.97
CA THR A 286 -19.55 1.42 -6.52
C THR A 286 -19.33 2.92 -6.74
N PRO A 287 -20.39 3.74 -6.69
CA PRO A 287 -20.25 5.20 -6.68
C PRO A 287 -19.41 5.75 -5.50
N SER A 288 -19.31 5.00 -4.40
CA SER A 288 -18.48 5.33 -3.24
C SER A 288 -17.04 4.84 -3.34
N GLY A 289 -16.67 4.17 -4.44
CA GLY A 289 -15.31 3.63 -4.63
C GLY A 289 -15.04 2.31 -3.91
N GLN A 290 -16.08 1.58 -3.48
CA GLN A 290 -15.92 0.20 -3.01
C GLN A 290 -15.79 -0.74 -4.22
N LEU A 291 -14.93 -1.75 -4.11
CA LEU A 291 -14.80 -2.79 -5.13
C LEU A 291 -16.07 -3.63 -5.18
N ALA A 292 -16.45 -4.05 -6.38
CA ALA A 292 -17.45 -5.08 -6.61
C ALA A 292 -16.88 -6.17 -7.51
N ALA A 293 -17.28 -7.42 -7.29
CA ALA A 293 -16.83 -8.54 -8.08
C ALA A 293 -17.90 -9.62 -8.17
N ILE A 294 -17.93 -10.36 -9.29
CA ILE A 294 -18.73 -11.57 -9.40
C ILE A 294 -17.92 -12.75 -8.87
N SER A 295 -18.47 -13.44 -7.88
CA SER A 295 -17.95 -14.74 -7.43
C SER A 295 -18.03 -15.75 -8.56
N LEU A 296 -16.89 -16.21 -9.06
CA LEU A 296 -16.83 -17.19 -10.14
C LEU A 296 -17.22 -18.61 -9.69
N LEU A 297 -17.48 -18.81 -8.39
CA LEU A 297 -17.97 -20.08 -7.84
C LEU A 297 -19.49 -20.24 -8.01
N ASN A 298 -20.25 -19.17 -7.80
CA ASN A 298 -21.71 -19.23 -7.69
C ASN A 298 -22.47 -18.09 -8.39
N GLY A 299 -21.75 -17.14 -9.02
CA GLY A 299 -22.34 -15.99 -9.69
C GLY A 299 -22.85 -14.90 -8.75
N GLU A 300 -22.61 -14.99 -7.45
CA GLU A 300 -23.01 -13.97 -6.49
C GLU A 300 -22.25 -12.67 -6.75
N GLU A 301 -22.95 -11.54 -6.66
CA GLU A 301 -22.33 -10.23 -6.69
C GLU A 301 -21.84 -9.86 -5.29
N LEU A 302 -20.55 -9.60 -5.17
CA LEU A 302 -19.87 -9.30 -3.93
C LEU A 302 -19.38 -7.86 -3.93
N TRP A 303 -19.31 -7.26 -2.74
CA TRP A 303 -19.02 -5.84 -2.55
C TRP A 303 -18.02 -5.62 -1.41
N GLY A 304 -17.26 -4.54 -1.49
CA GLY A 304 -16.34 -4.08 -0.47
C GLY A 304 -15.40 -5.21 -0.01
N PRO A 305 -15.33 -5.53 1.30
CA PRO A 305 -14.43 -6.57 1.81
C PRO A 305 -14.68 -7.95 1.19
N ARG A 306 -15.94 -8.30 0.86
CA ARG A 306 -16.27 -9.59 0.22
C ARG A 306 -15.76 -9.66 -1.21
N ALA A 307 -15.83 -8.55 -1.95
CA ALA A 307 -15.26 -8.45 -3.29
C ALA A 307 -13.73 -8.57 -3.25
N ALA A 308 -13.08 -7.85 -2.34
CA ALA A 308 -11.63 -7.93 -2.15
C ALA A 308 -11.18 -9.37 -1.86
N GLN A 309 -11.89 -10.07 -0.96
CA GLN A 309 -11.60 -11.47 -0.65
C GLN A 309 -11.76 -12.37 -1.88
N ALA A 310 -12.82 -12.21 -2.66
CA ALA A 310 -13.01 -12.98 -3.89
C ALA A 310 -11.89 -12.74 -4.91
N ILE A 311 -11.40 -11.50 -5.05
CA ILE A 311 -10.27 -11.16 -5.92
C ILE A 311 -8.96 -11.80 -5.45
N ILE A 312 -8.74 -11.88 -4.13
CA ILE A 312 -7.58 -12.54 -3.53
C ILE A 312 -7.64 -14.05 -3.78
N ASP A 313 -8.81 -14.66 -3.58
CA ASP A 313 -8.99 -16.11 -3.65
C ASP A 313 -8.93 -16.62 -5.11
N ASP A 314 -9.59 -15.93 -6.04
CA ASP A 314 -9.66 -16.34 -7.44
C ASP A 314 -8.66 -15.59 -8.34
N LYS A 315 -7.66 -16.32 -8.83
CA LYS A 315 -6.56 -15.75 -9.61
C LYS A 315 -6.98 -15.16 -10.95
N ARG A 316 -8.13 -15.57 -11.48
CA ARG A 316 -8.71 -14.98 -12.68
C ARG A 316 -9.08 -13.52 -12.44
N LEU A 317 -9.60 -13.18 -11.26
CA LEU A 317 -10.05 -11.84 -10.93
C LEU A 317 -8.90 -10.85 -10.73
N ILE A 318 -7.83 -11.21 -10.01
CA ILE A 318 -6.65 -10.34 -9.91
C ILE A 318 -5.92 -10.19 -11.26
N ALA A 319 -5.93 -11.24 -12.09
CA ALA A 319 -5.36 -11.19 -13.44
C ALA A 319 -6.05 -10.14 -14.33
N VAL A 320 -7.33 -9.82 -14.08
CA VAL A 320 -8.05 -8.73 -14.79
C VAL A 320 -7.31 -7.40 -14.63
N PHE A 321 -6.89 -7.07 -13.40
CA PHE A 321 -6.17 -5.83 -13.10
C PHE A 321 -4.79 -5.79 -13.76
N GLN A 322 -4.02 -6.88 -13.65
CA GLN A 322 -2.71 -6.95 -14.29
C GLN A 322 -2.84 -6.84 -15.81
N ARG A 323 -3.79 -7.56 -16.44
CA ARG A 323 -4.03 -7.43 -17.88
C ARG A 323 -4.40 -6.00 -18.24
N ALA A 324 -5.33 -5.37 -17.52
CA ALA A 324 -5.71 -3.98 -17.78
C ALA A 324 -4.49 -3.05 -17.73
N GLY A 325 -3.57 -3.24 -16.78
CA GLY A 325 -2.31 -2.51 -16.72
C GLY A 325 -1.37 -2.78 -17.90
N GLN A 326 -1.44 -3.96 -18.52
CA GLN A 326 -0.65 -4.33 -19.70
C GLN A 326 -1.22 -3.80 -21.01
N VAL A 327 -2.54 -3.67 -21.16
CA VAL A 327 -3.16 -3.41 -22.47
C VAL A 327 -4.04 -2.16 -22.54
N SER A 328 -4.63 -1.69 -21.43
CA SER A 328 -5.51 -0.51 -21.45
C SER A 328 -4.72 0.77 -21.18
N ARG A 329 -4.54 1.57 -22.22
CA ARG A 329 -3.97 2.92 -22.09
C ARG A 329 -4.80 3.79 -21.13
N ALA A 330 -6.13 3.72 -21.23
CA ALA A 330 -7.03 4.48 -20.37
C ALA A 330 -6.85 4.12 -18.89
N PHE A 331 -6.67 2.84 -18.56
CA PHE A 331 -6.41 2.43 -17.18
C PHE A 331 -5.05 2.95 -16.67
N ARG A 332 -4.01 2.96 -17.49
CA ARG A 332 -2.71 3.57 -17.14
C ARG A 332 -2.84 5.07 -16.87
N VAL A 333 -3.56 5.79 -17.74
CA VAL A 333 -3.85 7.22 -17.58
C VAL A 333 -4.63 7.48 -16.29
N ALA A 334 -5.66 6.67 -16.00
CA ALA A 334 -6.43 6.79 -14.76
C ALA A 334 -5.56 6.60 -13.51
N GLN A 335 -4.62 5.65 -13.52
CA GLN A 335 -3.66 5.48 -12.43
C GLN A 335 -2.79 6.75 -12.24
N ILE A 336 -2.23 7.33 -13.31
CA ILE A 336 -1.42 8.55 -13.22
C ILE A 336 -2.23 9.72 -12.67
N ALA A 337 -3.44 9.91 -13.18
CA ALA A 337 -4.27 11.03 -12.80
C ALA A 337 -4.71 10.94 -11.32
N VAL A 338 -5.08 9.74 -10.84
CA VAL A 338 -5.36 9.52 -9.41
C VAL A 338 -4.10 9.69 -8.56
N ALA A 339 -2.91 9.26 -9.04
CA ALA A 339 -1.67 9.51 -8.31
C ALA A 339 -1.42 11.02 -8.14
N LYS A 340 -1.64 11.81 -9.19
CA LYS A 340 -1.56 13.28 -9.12
C LYS A 340 -2.58 13.83 -8.11
N GLU A 341 -3.86 13.49 -8.27
CA GLU A 341 -4.95 14.00 -7.42
C GLU A 341 -4.74 13.70 -5.93
N GLN A 342 -4.24 12.50 -5.59
CA GLN A 342 -4.10 12.09 -4.20
C GLN A 342 -2.76 12.45 -3.57
N TYR A 343 -1.68 12.49 -4.33
CA TYR A 343 -0.33 12.59 -3.76
C TYR A 343 0.43 13.85 -4.15
N TYR A 344 0.09 14.53 -5.25
CA TYR A 344 0.71 15.79 -5.60
C TYR A 344 0.06 16.94 -4.80
N PRO A 345 0.78 17.59 -3.87
CA PRO A 345 0.13 18.37 -2.81
C PRO A 345 -0.24 19.80 -3.23
N ALA A 346 0.03 20.22 -4.46
CA ALA A 346 -0.16 21.61 -4.91
C ALA A 346 -1.56 22.19 -4.64
N ASN A 347 -2.60 21.35 -4.73
CA ASN A 347 -3.99 21.73 -4.51
C ASN A 347 -4.51 21.36 -3.11
N ASP A 348 -3.65 20.86 -2.23
CA ASP A 348 -4.05 20.54 -0.86
C ASP A 348 -4.41 21.84 -0.14
N ALA A 349 -5.61 21.89 0.41
CA ALA A 349 -6.06 22.99 1.23
C ALA A 349 -5.27 23.02 2.54
N VAL A 350 -4.83 24.21 2.93
CA VAL A 350 -4.12 24.44 4.19
C VAL A 350 -4.75 25.63 4.89
N SER A 351 -4.96 25.49 6.20
CA SER A 351 -5.45 26.56 7.06
C SER A 351 -4.60 26.61 8.32
N VAL A 352 -4.33 27.82 8.79
CA VAL A 352 -3.53 28.07 9.99
C VAL A 352 -4.12 29.21 10.79
N THR A 353 -4.14 29.06 12.10
CA THR A 353 -4.53 30.12 13.05
C THR A 353 -3.27 30.70 13.68
N LEU A 354 -3.12 32.03 13.61
CA LEU A 354 -2.01 32.78 14.19
C LEU A 354 -2.28 33.09 15.66
N SER A 355 -1.23 33.46 16.41
CA SER A 355 -1.33 33.84 17.83
C SER A 355 -2.26 35.02 18.12
N ASP A 356 -2.48 35.91 17.15
CA ASP A 356 -3.42 37.04 17.25
C ASP A 356 -4.88 36.65 16.93
N GLY A 357 -5.15 35.36 16.68
CA GLY A 357 -6.47 34.83 16.37
C GLY A 357 -6.88 34.93 14.90
N ARG A 358 -6.07 35.57 14.03
CA ARG A 358 -6.33 35.56 12.59
C ARG A 358 -6.16 34.16 12.03
N SER A 359 -6.96 33.83 11.02
CA SER A 359 -6.82 32.57 10.27
C SER A 359 -6.44 32.87 8.83
N LEU A 360 -5.39 32.21 8.35
CA LEU A 360 -4.97 32.23 6.95
C LEU A 360 -5.35 30.90 6.31
N SER A 361 -5.95 30.93 5.13
CA SER A 361 -6.30 29.73 4.37
C SER A 361 -5.98 29.90 2.89
N GLY A 362 -5.74 28.78 2.22
CA GLY A 362 -5.39 28.72 0.80
C GLY A 362 -4.97 27.32 0.43
N ILE A 363 -4.19 27.18 -0.63
CA ILE A 363 -3.60 25.90 -1.08
C ILE A 363 -2.09 25.93 -1.00
N VAL A 364 -1.45 24.75 -0.95
CA VAL A 364 0.02 24.63 -0.92
C VAL A 364 0.69 25.43 -2.04
N SER A 365 0.13 25.36 -3.25
CA SER A 365 0.71 26.06 -4.39
C SER A 365 0.60 27.58 -4.32
N ASP A 366 -0.11 28.18 -3.35
CA ASP A 366 -0.08 29.64 -3.15
C ASP A 366 1.31 30.12 -2.72
N PHE A 367 2.08 29.27 -2.02
CA PHE A 367 3.38 29.63 -1.43
C PHE A 367 4.53 28.66 -1.73
N ILE A 368 4.26 27.46 -2.24
CA ILE A 368 5.27 26.53 -2.75
C ILE A 368 5.18 26.47 -4.27
N LYS A 369 6.27 26.83 -4.98
CA LYS A 369 6.30 26.95 -6.44
C LYS A 369 7.39 26.10 -7.11
N SER A 370 8.50 25.88 -6.41
CA SER A 370 9.65 25.11 -6.89
C SER A 370 9.39 23.61 -6.84
N GLU A 371 9.98 22.90 -7.80
CA GLU A 371 9.87 21.45 -7.90
C GLU A 371 10.52 20.74 -6.72
N SER A 372 11.65 21.23 -6.21
CA SER A 372 12.33 20.59 -5.09
C SER A 372 11.55 20.71 -3.77
N ALA A 373 10.93 21.85 -3.50
CA ALA A 373 10.05 22.01 -2.34
C ALA A 373 8.78 21.14 -2.49
N MET A 374 8.17 21.13 -3.68
CA MET A 374 7.01 20.27 -3.95
C MET A 374 7.34 18.79 -3.79
N ALA A 375 8.53 18.34 -4.23
CA ALA A 375 9.01 16.98 -4.06
C ALA A 375 9.15 16.60 -2.58
N ILE A 376 9.62 17.51 -1.71
CA ILE A 376 9.69 17.28 -0.27
C ILE A 376 8.29 17.05 0.34
N LEU A 377 7.34 17.92 0.01
CA LEU A 377 5.97 17.81 0.52
C LEU A 377 5.30 16.52 0.00
N MET A 378 5.51 16.20 -1.27
CA MET A 378 5.00 14.99 -1.90
C MET A 378 5.60 13.72 -1.29
N ASP A 379 6.92 13.67 -1.09
CA ASP A 379 7.63 12.57 -0.43
C ASP A 379 7.04 12.29 0.96
N ARG A 380 6.81 13.35 1.74
CA ARG A 380 6.15 13.25 3.04
C ARG A 380 4.72 12.75 2.92
N LYS A 381 3.91 13.28 2.00
CA LYS A 381 2.51 12.90 1.82
C LYS A 381 2.36 11.43 1.42
N VAL A 382 3.17 10.97 0.47
CA VAL A 382 3.22 9.56 0.03
C VAL A 382 3.54 8.62 1.19
N ASN A 383 4.46 9.00 2.08
CA ASN A 383 4.92 8.11 3.15
C ASN A 383 4.07 8.17 4.42
N THR A 384 3.44 9.31 4.70
CA THR A 384 2.73 9.52 5.97
C THR A 384 1.21 9.64 5.81
N GLY A 385 0.74 9.89 4.59
CA GLY A 385 -0.65 10.20 4.24
C GLY A 385 -1.05 11.65 4.51
N LYS A 386 -0.13 12.49 5.00
CA LYS A 386 -0.42 13.86 5.46
C LYS A 386 0.78 14.79 5.25
N LEU A 387 0.56 16.09 5.41
CA LEU A 387 1.60 17.11 5.28
C LEU A 387 2.16 17.59 6.63
N ASP A 388 1.66 17.08 7.75
CA ASP A 388 2.14 17.47 9.08
C ASP A 388 3.67 17.33 9.20
N PRO A 389 4.37 18.30 9.83
CA PRO A 389 3.82 19.45 10.58
C PRO A 389 3.68 20.75 9.74
N LEU A 390 3.29 20.69 8.46
CA LEU A 390 3.20 21.86 7.58
C LEU A 390 2.47 23.06 8.21
N ALA A 391 1.31 22.84 8.84
CA ALA A 391 0.52 23.91 9.45
C ALA A 391 1.31 24.69 10.54
N GLU A 392 2.06 23.97 11.38
CA GLU A 392 2.89 24.58 12.43
C GLU A 392 4.06 25.38 11.84
N VAL A 393 4.69 24.83 10.81
CA VAL A 393 5.82 25.46 10.10
C VAL A 393 5.38 26.76 9.42
N ILE A 394 4.22 26.75 8.75
CA ILE A 394 3.72 27.97 8.08
C ILE A 394 3.15 28.99 9.08
N ALA A 395 2.60 28.56 10.23
CA ALA A 395 2.17 29.47 11.29
C ALA A 395 3.34 30.34 11.74
N PHE A 396 4.47 29.70 12.03
CA PHE A 396 5.69 30.36 12.44
C PHE A 396 6.18 31.37 11.40
N CYS A 397 6.24 30.98 10.12
CA CYS A 397 6.64 31.88 9.04
C CYS A 397 5.66 33.06 8.86
N ALA A 398 4.36 32.82 9.02
CA ALA A 398 3.33 33.85 8.92
C ALA A 398 3.45 34.90 10.02
N GLU A 399 3.71 34.49 11.25
CA GLU A 399 3.92 35.41 12.38
C GLU A 399 5.18 36.26 12.20
N GLU A 400 6.31 35.64 11.87
CA GLU A 400 7.60 36.31 11.69
C GLU A 400 7.54 37.42 10.63
N CYS A 401 6.68 37.23 9.64
CA CYS A 401 6.65 38.07 8.47
C CYS A 401 5.39 38.95 8.39
N ASN A 402 4.54 38.85 9.42
CA ASN A 402 3.22 39.47 9.53
C ASN A 402 2.37 39.26 8.26
N ALA A 403 2.27 38.00 7.83
CA ALA A 403 1.53 37.63 6.63
C ALA A 403 0.06 38.06 6.72
N LYS A 404 -0.49 38.49 5.58
CA LYS A 404 -1.91 38.79 5.38
C LYS A 404 -2.61 37.65 4.64
N GLU A 405 -1.87 36.94 3.80
CA GLU A 405 -2.31 35.78 3.05
C GLU A 405 -1.20 34.73 2.98
N LEU A 406 -1.54 33.47 2.68
CA LEU A 406 -0.53 32.41 2.59
C LEU A 406 0.50 32.69 1.50
N LYS A 407 0.13 33.40 0.43
CA LYS A 407 1.03 33.80 -0.64
C LYS A 407 2.24 34.61 -0.17
N ASP A 408 2.11 35.37 0.92
CA ASP A 408 3.22 36.13 1.53
C ASP A 408 4.37 35.22 2.03
N LEU A 409 4.10 33.92 2.19
CA LEU A 409 5.05 32.91 2.64
C LEU A 409 5.96 32.41 1.51
N SER A 410 5.73 32.80 0.26
CA SER A 410 6.58 32.35 -0.87
C SER A 410 8.05 32.69 -0.69
N ARG A 411 8.36 33.78 0.05
CA ARG A 411 9.74 34.15 0.40
C ARG A 411 10.42 33.17 1.37
N TYR A 412 9.64 32.40 2.14
CA TYR A 412 10.12 31.37 3.08
C TYR A 412 10.08 29.97 2.49
N GLU A 413 9.82 29.82 1.19
CA GLU A 413 9.65 28.51 0.55
C GLU A 413 10.80 27.55 0.86
N ARG A 414 12.06 28.03 0.78
CA ARG A 414 13.24 27.21 1.10
C ARG A 414 13.27 26.79 2.57
N ASP A 415 12.96 27.70 3.49
CA ASP A 415 12.94 27.43 4.93
C ASP A 415 11.84 26.42 5.29
N ILE A 416 10.65 26.58 4.71
CA ILE A 416 9.51 25.66 4.87
C ILE A 416 9.88 24.27 4.35
N ALA A 417 10.43 24.18 3.15
CA ALA A 417 10.85 22.92 2.54
C ALA A 417 11.92 22.21 3.39
N ALA A 418 12.96 22.93 3.83
CA ALA A 418 14.00 22.38 4.68
C ALA A 418 13.46 21.84 6.00
N ALA A 419 12.50 22.54 6.62
CA ALA A 419 11.85 22.10 7.85
C ALA A 419 10.99 20.83 7.65
N LEU A 420 10.37 20.68 6.48
CA LEU A 420 9.45 19.57 6.19
C LEU A 420 10.12 18.34 5.59
N LYS A 421 11.44 18.35 5.38
CA LYS A 421 12.19 17.17 4.92
C LYS A 421 11.81 15.92 5.73
N TYR A 422 11.57 14.81 5.02
CA TYR A 422 11.21 13.54 5.64
C TYR A 422 12.30 12.48 5.41
N ARG A 423 12.51 12.01 4.17
CA ARG A 423 13.55 11.01 3.86
C ARG A 423 14.71 11.57 3.05
N LYS A 424 14.41 12.19 1.90
CA LYS A 424 15.42 12.69 0.95
C LYS A 424 15.43 14.22 0.94
N ASP A 425 16.62 14.79 0.78
CA ASP A 425 16.80 16.23 0.62
C ASP A 425 16.77 16.61 -0.87
N TYR A 426 15.59 16.96 -1.37
CA TYR A 426 15.42 17.34 -2.78
C TYR A 426 15.93 18.76 -3.08
N LEU A 427 16.29 19.56 -2.07
CA LEU A 427 16.94 20.87 -2.27
C LEU A 427 18.37 20.72 -2.83
N LEU A 428 18.92 19.50 -2.83
CA LEU A 428 20.21 19.15 -3.43
C LEU A 428 20.08 18.56 -4.84
N ASP A 429 18.86 18.36 -5.34
CA ASP A 429 18.61 17.74 -6.64
C ASP A 429 18.65 18.79 -7.77
N ALA A 430 19.77 18.85 -8.48
CA ALA A 430 19.99 19.84 -9.55
C ALA A 430 19.07 19.64 -10.77
N SER A 431 18.36 18.52 -10.87
CA SER A 431 17.39 18.28 -11.95
C SER A 431 16.05 19.00 -11.74
N LEU A 432 15.82 19.53 -10.54
CA LEU A 432 14.60 20.22 -10.13
C LEU A 432 14.84 21.72 -10.02
N THR A 433 13.82 22.51 -10.40
CA THR A 433 13.80 23.94 -10.06
C THR A 433 13.88 24.12 -8.54
N GLN A 434 14.66 25.11 -8.12
CA GLN A 434 14.99 25.37 -6.72
C GLN A 434 14.27 26.63 -6.22
N PRO A 435 13.87 26.69 -4.93
CA PRO A 435 13.32 27.91 -4.35
C PRO A 435 14.41 29.00 -4.25
N GLY A 436 13.98 30.23 -3.97
CA GLY A 436 14.90 31.35 -3.67
C GLY A 436 15.84 31.08 -2.49
N PRO A 437 16.78 32.00 -2.18
CA PRO A 437 17.66 31.84 -1.03
C PRO A 437 16.86 31.73 0.28
N ALA A 438 17.41 31.02 1.27
CA ALA A 438 16.79 30.91 2.59
C ALA A 438 16.76 32.28 3.26
N VAL A 439 15.68 32.60 3.97
CA VAL A 439 15.61 33.82 4.77
C VAL A 439 16.56 33.72 5.96
N ASP A 440 16.72 32.53 6.54
CA ASP A 440 17.76 32.25 7.54
C ASP A 440 18.25 30.80 7.42
N ALA A 441 19.50 30.65 6.99
CA ALA A 441 20.14 29.36 6.76
C ALA A 441 20.27 28.46 8.02
N ARG A 442 20.01 28.99 9.23
CA ARG A 442 20.05 28.21 10.47
C ARG A 442 18.71 27.58 10.85
N ARG A 443 17.60 27.97 10.22
CA ARG A 443 16.25 27.49 10.58
C ARG A 443 16.12 25.99 10.33
N ASN A 444 15.76 25.27 11.38
CA ASN A 444 15.38 23.86 11.32
C ASN A 444 14.04 23.61 12.02
N LEU A 445 13.47 22.43 11.80
CA LEU A 445 12.16 22.05 12.34
C LEU A 445 12.08 22.27 13.87
N VAL A 446 13.16 22.01 14.62
CA VAL A 446 13.18 22.12 16.09
C VAL A 446 13.07 23.58 16.55
N GLU A 447 13.68 24.53 15.83
CA GLU A 447 13.57 25.96 16.14
C GLU A 447 12.18 26.52 15.81
N MET A 448 11.59 26.07 14.69
CA MET A 448 10.28 26.54 14.22
C MET A 448 9.12 25.94 15.05
N SER A 449 9.21 24.65 15.41
CA SER A 449 8.17 23.98 16.21
C SER A 449 8.19 24.35 17.70
N ARG A 450 9.38 24.59 18.30
CA ARG A 450 9.48 25.03 19.72
C ARG A 450 8.85 26.40 20.00
N LYS A 451 8.86 27.31 19.03
CA LYS A 451 8.22 28.64 19.16
C LYS A 451 6.71 28.58 18.92
N GLY A 452 6.25 27.79 17.95
CA GLY A 452 4.82 27.55 17.71
C GLY A 452 4.08 26.95 18.91
N SER A 453 4.70 26.03 19.67
CA SER A 453 4.08 25.45 20.87
C SER A 453 4.03 26.39 22.09
N ARG A 454 4.84 27.46 22.13
CA ARG A 454 4.82 28.44 23.24
C ARG A 454 3.73 29.49 23.09
N ALA A 455 3.30 29.79 21.86
CA ALA A 455 2.25 30.77 21.58
C ALA A 455 0.85 30.34 22.08
N GLY A 456 0.65 29.04 22.37
CA GLY A 456 -0.63 28.49 22.86
C GLY A 456 -0.72 28.25 24.37
N ARG A 457 0.26 28.69 25.18
CA ARG A 457 0.20 28.53 26.65
C ARG A 457 -0.06 29.87 27.32
N THR A 458 -1.30 30.11 27.75
CA THR A 458 -1.60 31.08 28.80
C THR A 458 -0.87 30.67 30.08
N PRO A 459 -0.15 31.58 30.77
CA PRO A 459 0.41 31.28 32.08
C PRO A 459 -0.73 30.95 33.06
N PRO A 460 -0.54 30.01 34.00
CA PRO A 460 -1.50 29.85 35.09
C PRO A 460 -1.60 31.17 35.87
N PRO A 461 -2.78 31.54 36.37
CA PRO A 461 -2.91 32.71 37.23
C PRO A 461 -2.00 32.52 38.45
N VAL A 462 -1.13 33.51 38.67
CA VAL A 462 -0.27 33.60 39.85
C VAL A 462 -1.18 33.81 41.06
N PRO A 463 -0.93 33.11 42.19
CA PRO A 463 -1.83 33.08 43.35
C PRO A 463 -2.10 34.44 43.99
#